data_AF-A0A1V3X0Y9-F1
#
_entry.id   AF-A0A1V3X0Y9-F1
#
_cell.length_a   1.000
_cell.length_b   1.000
_cell.length_c   1.000
_cell.angle_alpha   90.00
_cell.angle_beta   90.00
_cell.angle_gamma   90.00
#
_symmetry.space_group_name_H-M   'P 1'
#
loop_
_entity.id
_entity.type
_entity.pdbx_description
1 polymer ?
#
loop_
_entity_poly.entity_id
_entity_poly.type
_entity_poly.pdbx_seq_one_letter_code
_entity_poly.pdbx_strand_id
1 'polypeptide(L)'
;MPVNVKPPSAAIESAHREYVPPSDDPTDFDNADRGFIAALSPCVIKSADGRVVWDNDAYSFLSGPAPTSVHPSLWRQSRLAAKQGLFEVVPGIYQVRGFDISNISFVEGDTGTIVIDPLVSTEVAAAALDLYRTHRGGDRPVVAVIYTHSHVDHFGACWASRHRPTSTPARSRCWPRKVSPRTQSRRTSTPAAP
;
A
#
# COMPACT_ATOMS: atom_id res chain seq x y z
N MET A 1 14.17 16.92 23.85
CA MET A 1 15.22 17.86 23.44
C MET A 1 14.98 18.22 21.99
N PRO A 2 14.83 19.50 21.60
CA PRO A 2 14.78 19.84 20.19
C PRO A 2 16.08 19.38 19.53
N VAL A 3 15.97 18.60 18.47
CA VAL A 3 17.14 18.16 17.70
C VAL A 3 17.70 19.41 17.03
N ASN A 4 18.92 19.80 17.39
CA ASN A 4 19.60 20.92 16.74
C ASN A 4 20.10 20.45 15.36
N VAL A 5 19.25 20.56 14.35
CA VAL A 5 19.59 20.22 12.96
C VAL A 5 20.47 21.32 12.40
N LYS A 6 21.72 20.98 12.04
CA LYS A 6 22.66 21.91 11.42
C LYS A 6 22.29 22.15 9.95
N PRO A 7 22.53 23.34 9.40
CA PRO A 7 22.44 23.56 7.95
C PRO A 7 23.47 22.70 7.20
N PRO A 8 23.23 22.40 5.89
CA PRO A 8 24.22 21.73 5.07
C PRO A 8 25.52 22.56 5.00
N SER A 9 26.67 21.88 4.99
CA SER A 9 27.95 22.55 4.82
C SER A 9 28.13 23.04 3.37
N ALA A 10 29.01 24.01 3.15
CA ALA A 10 29.34 24.49 1.81
C ALA A 10 29.79 23.36 0.85
N ALA A 11 30.42 22.31 1.37
CA ALA A 11 30.81 21.13 0.59
C ALA A 11 29.59 20.36 0.07
N ILE A 12 28.56 20.16 0.91
CA ILE A 12 27.30 19.51 0.50
C ILE A 12 26.60 20.36 -0.55
N GLU A 13 26.52 21.68 -0.32
CA GLU A 13 25.87 22.57 -1.28
C GLU A 13 26.59 22.63 -2.63
N SER A 14 27.93 22.58 -2.63
CA SER A 14 28.70 22.49 -3.89
C SER A 14 28.41 21.19 -4.62
N ALA A 15 28.46 20.06 -3.91
CA ALA A 15 28.16 18.75 -4.50
C ALA A 15 26.74 18.69 -5.09
N HIS A 16 25.75 19.29 -4.43
CA HIS A 16 24.39 19.38 -4.96
C HIS A 16 24.26 20.30 -6.17
N ARG A 17 25.00 21.42 -6.24
CA ARG A 17 25.01 22.33 -7.40
C ARG A 17 25.72 21.74 -8.62
N GLU A 18 26.77 20.95 -8.39
CA GLU A 18 27.56 20.29 -9.44
C GLU A 18 26.84 19.06 -10.01
N TYR A 19 25.82 18.54 -9.31
CA TYR A 19 24.99 17.46 -9.81
C TYR A 19 24.18 17.91 -11.04
N VAL A 20 24.47 17.28 -12.17
CA VAL A 20 23.69 17.42 -13.41
C VAL A 20 22.62 16.32 -13.43
N PRO A 21 21.33 16.65 -13.26
CA PRO A 21 20.27 15.65 -13.37
C PRO A 21 20.21 15.09 -14.80
N PRO A 22 19.61 13.90 -14.99
CA PRO A 22 19.10 13.50 -16.30
C PRO A 22 18.25 14.63 -16.89
N SER A 23 18.07 14.65 -18.22
CA SER A 23 17.19 15.61 -18.88
C SER A 23 15.85 15.75 -18.15
N ASP A 24 15.23 16.93 -18.21
CA ASP A 24 13.90 17.24 -17.65
C ASP A 24 12.78 16.46 -18.36
N ASP A 25 12.90 15.14 -18.36
CA ASP A 25 11.96 14.19 -18.91
C ASP A 25 10.78 14.03 -17.93
N PRO A 26 9.56 14.45 -18.33
CA PRO A 26 8.38 14.35 -17.49
C PRO A 26 7.80 12.93 -17.45
N THR A 27 8.33 11.98 -18.21
CA THR A 27 7.75 10.64 -18.41
C THR A 27 7.40 9.93 -17.09
N ASP A 28 8.26 10.00 -16.06
CA ASP A 28 7.95 9.37 -14.77
C ASP A 28 6.75 10.02 -14.07
N PHE A 29 6.59 11.34 -14.18
CA PHE A 29 5.45 12.06 -13.61
C PHE A 29 4.17 11.73 -14.36
N ASP A 30 4.22 11.72 -15.69
CA ASP A 30 3.08 11.35 -16.53
C ASP A 30 2.64 9.91 -16.26
N ASN A 31 3.59 8.98 -16.13
CA ASN A 31 3.31 7.58 -15.77
C ASN A 31 2.75 7.44 -14.37
N ALA A 32 3.25 8.22 -13.40
CA ALA A 32 2.72 8.21 -12.05
C ALA A 32 1.30 8.80 -12.00
N ASP A 33 0.96 9.81 -12.80
CA ASP A 33 -0.38 10.41 -12.80
C ASP A 33 -1.40 9.64 -13.63
N ARG A 34 -0.93 8.79 -14.56
CA ARG A 34 -1.79 8.00 -15.43
C ARG A 34 -2.78 7.14 -14.64
N GLY A 35 -4.05 7.25 -15.04
CA GLY A 35 -5.12 6.42 -14.48
C GLY A 35 -5.62 6.87 -13.11
N PHE A 36 -5.24 8.05 -12.61
CA PHE A 36 -5.75 8.58 -11.35
C PHE A 36 -7.29 8.64 -11.31
N ILE A 37 -7.88 8.09 -10.25
CA ILE A 37 -9.33 8.10 -10.01
C ILE A 37 -9.68 9.00 -8.83
N ALA A 38 -9.04 8.79 -7.68
CA ALA A 38 -9.38 9.48 -6.44
C ALA A 38 -8.21 9.47 -5.45
N ALA A 39 -8.13 10.47 -4.60
CA ALA A 39 -7.18 10.57 -3.51
C ALA A 39 -7.92 10.61 -2.17
N LEU A 40 -7.25 10.17 -1.10
CA LEU A 40 -7.76 10.36 0.26
C LEU A 40 -7.41 11.76 0.76
N SER A 41 -8.36 12.47 1.38
CA SER A 41 -8.15 13.82 1.91
C SER A 41 -8.91 14.00 3.23
N PRO A 42 -8.22 14.17 4.37
CA PRO A 42 -6.77 14.09 4.56
C PRO A 42 -6.24 12.67 4.36
N CYS A 43 -5.01 12.49 3.87
CA CYS A 43 -4.40 11.18 3.68
C CYS A 43 -3.75 10.66 4.98
N VAL A 44 -4.56 10.61 6.04
CA VAL A 44 -4.16 10.19 7.39
C VAL A 44 -4.99 9.00 7.81
N ILE A 45 -4.34 7.86 7.98
CA ILE A 45 -4.96 6.59 8.37
C ILE A 45 -4.65 6.35 9.85
N LYS A 46 -5.69 6.08 10.63
CA LYS A 46 -5.61 5.88 12.09
C LYS A 46 -6.08 4.50 12.49
N SER A 47 -5.52 3.97 13.57
CA SER A 47 -6.04 2.79 14.25
C SER A 47 -7.29 3.10 15.06
N ALA A 48 -7.97 2.04 15.53
CA ALA A 48 -9.22 2.16 16.26
C ALA A 48 -9.11 2.95 17.58
N ASP A 49 -7.91 3.01 18.17
CA ASP A 49 -7.56 3.81 19.35
C ASP A 49 -7.19 5.27 19.01
N GLY A 50 -7.24 5.66 17.72
CA GLY A 50 -6.97 7.01 17.25
C GLY A 50 -5.51 7.33 16.93
N ARG A 51 -4.57 6.39 17.14
CA ARG A 51 -3.17 6.57 16.78
C ARG A 51 -3.00 6.64 15.26
N VAL A 52 -2.16 7.57 14.79
CA VAL A 52 -1.78 7.66 13.36
C VAL A 52 -0.92 6.46 12.99
N VAL A 53 -1.39 5.68 12.01
CA VAL A 53 -0.68 4.53 11.43
C VAL A 53 0.07 4.97 10.17
N TRP A 54 -0.54 5.83 9.36
CA TRP A 54 0.06 6.43 8.18
C TRP A 54 -0.39 7.88 8.03
N ASP A 55 0.52 8.77 7.65
CA ASP A 55 0.25 10.17 7.35
C ASP A 55 1.06 10.55 6.11
N ASN A 56 0.40 10.56 4.95
CA ASN A 56 1.04 10.99 3.71
C ASN A 56 1.05 12.53 3.57
N ASP A 57 0.16 13.24 4.28
CA ASP A 57 0.07 14.70 4.24
C ASP A 57 1.29 15.36 4.90
N ALA A 58 1.97 14.63 5.79
CA ALA A 58 3.28 14.99 6.35
C ALA A 58 4.34 15.29 5.27
N TYR A 59 4.18 14.77 4.05
CA TYR A 59 5.08 15.00 2.91
C TYR A 59 4.66 16.13 1.97
N SER A 60 3.63 16.92 2.32
CA SER A 60 3.12 18.05 1.52
C SER A 60 4.17 19.12 1.18
N PHE A 61 5.24 19.22 1.97
CA PHE A 61 6.39 20.10 1.73
C PHE A 61 7.15 19.79 0.42
N LEU A 62 6.97 18.58 -0.14
CA LEU A 62 7.59 18.16 -1.41
C LEU A 62 7.01 18.89 -2.65
N SER A 63 5.90 19.63 -2.49
CA SER A 63 5.34 20.47 -3.55
C SER A 63 6.24 21.66 -3.93
N GLY A 64 7.19 22.03 -3.05
CA GLY A 64 8.12 23.13 -3.26
C GLY A 64 9.42 22.77 -4.00
N PRO A 65 10.31 23.76 -4.18
CA PRO A 65 11.65 23.53 -4.71
C PRO A 65 12.50 22.68 -3.77
N ALA A 66 13.47 21.94 -4.32
CA ALA A 66 14.40 21.14 -3.53
C ALA A 66 15.24 22.05 -2.59
N PRO A 67 15.26 21.80 -1.26
CA PRO A 67 16.13 22.54 -0.35
C PRO A 67 17.59 22.11 -0.53
N THR A 68 18.54 22.98 -0.18
CA THR A 68 19.98 22.66 -0.30
C THR A 68 20.43 21.51 0.59
N SER A 69 19.63 21.14 1.59
CA SER A 69 19.86 20.02 2.50
C SER A 69 19.47 18.65 1.94
N VAL A 70 18.85 18.58 0.75
CA VAL A 70 18.40 17.32 0.12
C VAL A 70 18.96 17.22 -1.29
N HIS A 71 19.47 16.04 -1.65
CA HIS A 71 19.99 15.80 -3.00
C HIS A 71 18.89 16.00 -4.07
N PRO A 72 19.13 16.75 -5.16
CA PRO A 72 18.10 17.07 -6.15
C PRO A 72 17.40 15.84 -6.76
N SER A 73 18.15 14.78 -7.08
CA SER A 73 17.56 13.53 -7.59
C SER A 73 16.67 12.83 -6.57
N LEU A 74 17.03 12.89 -5.27
CA LEU A 74 16.20 12.31 -4.23
C LEU A 74 14.92 13.10 -4.08
N TRP A 75 14.99 14.44 -4.15
CA TRP A 75 13.80 15.29 -4.13
C TRP A 75 12.82 14.96 -5.27
N ARG A 76 13.32 14.79 -6.50
CA ARG A 76 12.50 14.34 -7.65
C ARG A 76 11.82 13.00 -7.35
N GLN A 77 12.57 12.02 -6.85
CA GLN A 77 12.02 10.70 -6.51
C GLN A 77 11.00 10.77 -5.37
N SER A 78 11.24 11.58 -4.35
CA SER A 78 10.30 11.78 -3.24
C SER A 78 8.99 12.39 -3.74
N ARG A 79 9.02 13.34 -4.68
CA ARG A 79 7.81 13.90 -5.30
C ARG A 79 6.99 12.84 -6.05
N LEU A 80 7.65 11.90 -6.73
CA LEU A 80 6.99 10.78 -7.41
C LEU A 80 6.37 9.82 -6.39
N ALA A 81 7.13 9.44 -5.36
CA ALA A 81 6.70 8.49 -4.34
C ALA A 81 5.58 9.03 -3.42
N ALA A 82 5.50 10.35 -3.22
CA ALA A 82 4.47 10.97 -2.39
C ALA A 82 3.09 11.06 -3.06
N LYS A 83 2.99 10.80 -4.39
CA LYS A 83 1.71 10.73 -5.08
C LYS A 83 0.90 9.56 -4.52
N GLN A 84 -0.31 9.85 -4.03
CA GLN A 84 -1.19 8.86 -3.41
C GLN A 84 -2.57 8.84 -4.05
N GLY A 85 -3.25 7.71 -3.91
CA GLY A 85 -4.63 7.54 -4.31
C GLY A 85 -4.91 6.19 -4.95
N LEU A 86 -6.11 6.08 -5.51
CA LEU A 86 -6.59 5.00 -6.34
C LEU A 86 -6.31 5.31 -7.81
N PHE A 87 -5.73 4.35 -8.51
CA PHE A 87 -5.37 4.42 -9.91
C PHE A 87 -5.89 3.21 -10.68
N GLU A 88 -6.40 3.42 -11.88
CA GLU A 88 -6.66 2.38 -12.88
C GLU A 88 -5.39 2.11 -13.69
N VAL A 89 -4.86 0.90 -13.61
CA VAL A 89 -3.71 0.49 -14.43
C VAL A 89 -4.19 0.18 -15.85
N VAL A 90 -5.21 -0.67 -15.91
CA VAL A 90 -5.98 -1.06 -17.10
C VAL A 90 -7.39 -1.43 -16.64
N PRO A 91 -8.39 -1.53 -17.54
CA PRO A 91 -9.73 -1.94 -17.15
C PRO A 91 -9.74 -3.25 -16.35
N GLY A 92 -10.29 -3.18 -15.14
CA GLY A 92 -10.38 -4.32 -14.20
C GLY A 92 -9.18 -4.51 -13.27
N ILE A 93 -8.11 -3.71 -13.41
CA ILE A 93 -6.93 -3.74 -12.53
C ILE A 93 -6.68 -2.35 -11.95
N TYR A 94 -6.70 -2.27 -10.62
CA TYR A 94 -6.54 -1.02 -9.88
C TYR A 94 -5.42 -1.15 -8.85
N GLN A 95 -4.82 -0.02 -8.52
CA GLN A 95 -3.83 0.07 -7.45
C GLN A 95 -4.18 1.22 -6.52
N VAL A 96 -4.05 0.97 -5.22
CA VAL A 96 -3.92 2.05 -4.24
C VAL A 96 -2.45 2.20 -3.90
N ARG A 97 -1.96 3.44 -4.01
CA ARG A 97 -0.55 3.81 -3.85
C ARG A 97 -0.42 4.96 -2.84
N GLY A 98 0.73 5.07 -2.19
CA GLY A 98 1.03 6.14 -1.22
C GLY A 98 0.25 6.04 0.10
N PHE A 99 -0.36 4.89 0.38
CA PHE A 99 -0.98 4.57 1.67
C PHE A 99 -0.04 3.81 2.60
N ASP A 100 0.99 3.16 2.05
CA ASP A 100 2.05 2.44 2.75
C ASP A 100 3.33 2.55 1.90
N ILE A 101 4.43 1.89 2.32
CA ILE A 101 5.65 1.79 1.52
C ILE A 101 5.46 1.00 0.21
N SER A 102 4.52 0.03 0.22
CA SER A 102 4.17 -0.80 -0.94
C SER A 102 2.83 -0.37 -1.56
N ASN A 103 2.54 -0.94 -2.72
CA ASN A 103 1.24 -0.79 -3.39
C ASN A 103 0.38 -2.03 -3.12
N ILE A 104 -0.92 -1.81 -3.01
CA ILE A 104 -1.92 -2.89 -3.02
C ILE A 104 -2.64 -2.87 -4.36
N SER A 105 -2.76 -4.04 -4.99
CA SER A 105 -3.46 -4.18 -6.27
C SER A 105 -4.77 -4.94 -6.12
N PHE A 106 -5.80 -4.49 -6.83
CA PHE A 106 -7.12 -5.11 -6.91
C PHE A 106 -7.38 -5.56 -8.34
N VAL A 107 -7.69 -6.85 -8.50
CA VAL A 107 -8.07 -7.42 -9.79
C VAL A 107 -9.53 -7.85 -9.73
N GLU A 108 -10.37 -7.24 -10.55
CA GLU A 108 -11.79 -7.57 -10.71
C GLU A 108 -11.92 -8.87 -11.50
N GLY A 109 -12.39 -9.93 -10.83
CA GLY A 109 -12.80 -11.18 -11.48
C GLY A 109 -14.32 -11.34 -11.50
N ASP A 110 -14.81 -12.41 -12.12
CA ASP A 110 -16.25 -12.62 -12.33
C ASP A 110 -17.05 -12.70 -11.02
N THR A 111 -16.51 -13.38 -10.00
CA THR A 111 -17.20 -13.68 -8.73
C THR A 111 -16.75 -12.83 -7.54
N GLY A 112 -15.73 -12.00 -7.72
CA GLY A 112 -15.17 -11.19 -6.65
C GLY A 112 -13.86 -10.52 -7.03
N THR A 113 -13.15 -10.04 -6.02
CA THR A 113 -11.89 -9.31 -6.18
C THR A 113 -10.72 -10.16 -5.68
N ILE A 114 -9.63 -10.20 -6.45
CA ILE A 114 -8.34 -10.73 -6.00
C ILE A 114 -7.51 -9.56 -5.50
N VAL A 115 -6.94 -9.69 -4.31
CA VAL A 115 -6.03 -8.69 -3.74
C VAL A 115 -4.59 -9.19 -3.88
N ILE A 116 -3.69 -8.31 -4.29
CA ILE A 116 -2.25 -8.60 -4.38
C ILE A 116 -1.53 -7.65 -3.43
N ASP A 117 -0.70 -8.22 -2.56
CA ASP A 117 0.19 -7.52 -1.62
C ASP A 117 -0.55 -6.54 -0.69
N PRO A 118 -1.20 -7.04 0.37
CA PRO A 118 -2.09 -6.24 1.20
C PRO A 118 -1.38 -5.36 2.22
N LEU A 119 -0.23 -4.77 1.88
CA LEU A 119 0.48 -3.77 2.70
C LEU A 119 1.00 -4.29 4.05
N VAL A 120 1.60 -3.39 4.84
CA VAL A 120 2.20 -3.72 6.15
C VAL A 120 1.11 -3.88 7.22
N SER A 121 0.17 -2.94 7.29
CA SER A 121 -0.77 -2.80 8.41
C SER A 121 -2.23 -2.98 7.99
N THR A 122 -3.04 -3.57 8.88
CA THR A 122 -4.46 -3.83 8.57
C THR A 122 -5.32 -2.60 8.38
N GLU A 123 -5.03 -1.55 9.13
CA GLU A 123 -5.69 -0.27 9.09
C GLU A 123 -5.53 0.36 7.71
N VAL A 124 -4.30 0.29 7.19
CA VAL A 124 -3.95 0.83 5.88
C VAL A 124 -4.56 0.01 4.76
N ALA A 125 -4.48 -1.32 4.85
CA ALA A 125 -5.11 -2.22 3.88
C ALA A 125 -6.63 -2.08 3.85
N ALA A 126 -7.27 -1.87 5.01
CA ALA A 126 -8.70 -1.61 5.10
C ALA A 126 -9.07 -0.27 4.45
N ALA A 127 -8.32 0.81 4.74
CA ALA A 127 -8.53 2.11 4.12
C ALA A 127 -8.37 2.05 2.58
N ALA A 128 -7.36 1.32 2.09
CA ALA A 128 -7.16 1.12 0.66
C ALA A 128 -8.33 0.34 0.00
N LEU A 129 -8.79 -0.73 0.66
CA LEU A 129 -9.95 -1.49 0.19
C LEU A 129 -11.23 -0.64 0.18
N ASP A 130 -11.44 0.20 1.19
CA ASP A 130 -12.60 1.09 1.28
C ASP A 130 -12.56 2.17 0.19
N LEU A 131 -11.38 2.77 -0.09
CA LEU A 131 -11.22 3.70 -1.21
C LEU A 131 -11.55 3.02 -2.54
N TYR A 132 -10.99 1.82 -2.78
CA TYR A 132 -11.31 1.03 -3.97
C TYR A 132 -12.82 0.73 -4.10
N ARG A 133 -13.45 0.25 -3.03
CA ARG A 133 -14.89 -0.09 -3.02
C ARG A 133 -15.79 1.10 -3.28
N THR A 134 -15.42 2.28 -2.79
CA THR A 134 -16.15 3.54 -3.00
C THR A 134 -16.26 3.90 -4.48
N HIS A 135 -15.23 3.60 -5.28
CA HIS A 135 -15.17 4.02 -6.68
C HIS A 135 -15.41 2.93 -7.72
N ARG A 136 -15.17 1.66 -7.39
CA ARG A 136 -15.18 0.55 -8.36
C ARG A 136 -16.12 -0.59 -7.99
N GLY A 137 -16.02 -1.04 -6.74
CA GLY A 137 -16.31 -2.44 -6.44
C GLY A 137 -17.47 -2.73 -5.49
N GLY A 138 -18.13 -1.73 -4.89
CA GLY A 138 -19.19 -1.97 -3.90
C GLY A 138 -18.81 -3.01 -2.85
N ASP A 139 -19.74 -3.90 -2.47
CA ASP A 139 -19.47 -4.97 -1.49
C ASP A 139 -18.98 -6.30 -2.14
N ARG A 140 -18.30 -6.25 -3.30
CA ARG A 140 -17.71 -7.46 -3.91
C ARG A 140 -16.80 -8.19 -2.91
N PRO A 141 -16.94 -9.53 -2.77
CA PRO A 141 -16.13 -10.29 -1.82
C PRO A 141 -14.68 -10.37 -2.30
N VAL A 142 -13.72 -10.30 -1.37
CA VAL A 142 -12.34 -10.68 -1.64
C VAL A 142 -12.28 -12.21 -1.68
N VAL A 143 -11.98 -12.77 -2.85
CA VAL A 143 -12.02 -14.23 -3.09
C VAL A 143 -10.64 -14.88 -3.01
N ALA A 144 -9.57 -14.10 -3.25
CA ALA A 144 -8.19 -14.57 -3.15
C ALA A 144 -7.26 -13.44 -2.73
N VAL A 145 -6.12 -13.83 -2.13
CA VAL A 145 -5.00 -12.94 -1.83
C VAL A 145 -3.73 -13.57 -2.37
N ILE A 146 -2.92 -12.77 -3.07
CA ILE A 146 -1.60 -13.16 -3.59
C ILE A 146 -0.55 -12.35 -2.83
N TYR A 147 0.50 -13.03 -2.35
CA TYR A 147 1.72 -12.39 -1.89
C TYR A 147 2.79 -12.63 -2.94
N THR A 148 3.34 -11.55 -3.49
CA THR A 148 4.35 -11.65 -4.54
C THR A 148 5.70 -12.10 -3.97
N HIS A 149 6.01 -11.75 -2.73
CA HIS A 149 7.23 -12.18 -2.05
C HIS A 149 7.13 -12.08 -0.52
N SER A 150 8.24 -12.38 0.18
CA SER A 150 8.30 -12.60 1.62
C SER A 150 8.81 -11.40 2.44
N HIS A 151 8.62 -10.16 1.98
CA HIS A 151 8.81 -8.97 2.82
C HIS A 151 7.50 -8.50 3.44
N VAL A 152 7.59 -7.87 4.62
CA VAL A 152 6.45 -7.60 5.50
C VAL A 152 5.39 -6.71 4.84
N ASP A 153 5.79 -5.82 3.96
CA ASP A 153 4.95 -4.91 3.19
C ASP A 153 4.10 -5.60 2.12
N HIS A 154 4.29 -6.91 1.91
CA HIS A 154 3.53 -7.72 0.96
C HIS A 154 2.61 -8.75 1.62
N PHE A 155 2.61 -8.86 2.95
CA PHE A 155 1.74 -9.81 3.66
C PHE A 155 1.30 -9.36 5.07
N GLY A 156 1.81 -8.24 5.58
CA GLY A 156 1.70 -7.83 6.97
C GLY A 156 0.25 -7.73 7.45
N ALA A 157 -0.64 -7.12 6.65
CA ALA A 157 -2.06 -6.98 7.00
C ALA A 157 -2.81 -8.31 7.07
N CYS A 158 -2.34 -9.39 6.44
CA CYS A 158 -3.05 -10.67 6.50
C CYS A 158 -3.00 -11.32 7.89
N TRP A 159 -2.07 -10.94 8.76
CA TRP A 159 -1.96 -11.52 10.10
C TRP A 159 -3.11 -11.10 11.04
N ALA A 160 -3.70 -9.91 10.88
CA ALA A 160 -4.81 -9.49 11.75
C ALA A 160 -6.17 -10.08 11.35
N SER A 161 -6.28 -10.78 10.23
CA SER A 161 -7.45 -11.65 9.95
C SER A 161 -7.59 -12.83 10.95
N ARG A 162 -6.57 -13.08 11.79
CA ARG A 162 -6.58 -14.13 12.82
C ARG A 162 -7.09 -13.67 14.19
N HIS A 163 -7.13 -12.37 14.48
CA HIS A 163 -7.61 -11.86 15.77
C HIS A 163 -8.83 -10.98 15.54
N ARG A 164 -10.00 -11.50 15.88
CA ARG A 164 -11.29 -10.81 15.75
C ARG A 164 -11.61 -10.16 17.10
N PRO A 165 -11.65 -8.82 17.22
CA PRO A 165 -12.24 -8.18 18.38
C PRO A 165 -13.74 -8.50 18.38
N THR A 166 -14.27 -8.95 19.50
CA THR A 166 -15.66 -9.42 19.64
C THR A 166 -16.72 -8.30 19.58
N SER A 167 -16.31 -7.02 19.47
CA SER A 167 -17.19 -5.87 19.65
C SER A 167 -17.40 -4.96 18.42
N THR A 168 -16.83 -5.25 17.25
CA THR A 168 -17.02 -4.39 16.07
C THR A 168 -18.22 -4.84 15.22
N PRO A 169 -19.18 -3.95 14.87
CA PRO A 169 -20.33 -4.32 14.04
C PRO A 169 -19.88 -4.72 12.63
N ALA A 170 -19.97 -6.03 12.33
CA ALA A 170 -20.22 -6.72 11.06
C ALA A 170 -19.94 -6.09 9.67
N ARG A 171 -19.02 -5.13 9.49
CA ARG A 171 -18.61 -4.60 8.17
C ARG A 171 -17.25 -5.09 7.67
N SER A 172 -16.45 -5.78 8.49
CA SER A 172 -15.11 -6.25 8.13
C SER A 172 -15.11 -7.66 7.54
N ARG A 173 -15.71 -7.84 6.37
CA ARG A 173 -15.37 -8.97 5.48
C ARG A 173 -14.17 -8.58 4.63
N CYS A 174 -13.03 -8.33 5.27
CA CYS A 174 -11.83 -7.85 4.57
C CYS A 174 -11.03 -8.97 3.91
N TRP A 175 -11.12 -10.22 4.40
CA TRP A 175 -10.24 -11.28 3.93
C TRP A 175 -10.95 -12.64 3.86
N PRO A 176 -10.67 -13.48 2.85
CA PRO A 176 -11.21 -14.82 2.77
C PRO A 176 -10.78 -15.64 3.99
N ARG A 177 -11.70 -16.47 4.52
CA ARG A 177 -11.35 -17.45 5.56
C ARG A 177 -10.28 -18.38 4.99
N LYS A 178 -9.22 -18.66 5.74
CA LYS A 178 -8.35 -19.82 5.45
C LYS A 178 -9.23 -21.05 5.32
N VAL A 179 -9.27 -21.65 4.13
CA VAL A 179 -9.70 -23.04 3.99
C VAL A 179 -8.59 -23.86 4.64
N SER A 180 -8.86 -24.39 5.84
CA SER A 180 -7.99 -25.41 6.43
C SER A 180 -7.84 -26.54 5.41
N PRO A 181 -6.62 -27.03 5.11
CA PRO A 181 -6.52 -28.27 4.39
C PRO A 181 -7.30 -29.29 5.22
N ARG A 182 -8.38 -29.85 4.64
CA ARG A 182 -8.99 -31.04 5.23
C ARG A 182 -7.85 -32.02 5.39
N THR A 183 -7.62 -32.45 6.62
CA THR A 183 -6.86 -33.65 6.92
C THR A 183 -7.33 -34.69 5.92
N GLN A 184 -6.47 -35.07 4.97
CA GLN A 184 -6.67 -36.30 4.24
C GLN A 184 -6.69 -37.37 5.34
N SER A 185 -7.87 -37.88 5.68
CA SER A 185 -7.95 -39.06 6.51
C SER A 185 -7.23 -40.14 5.72
N ARG A 186 -6.02 -40.51 6.17
CA ARG A 186 -5.38 -41.74 5.72
C ARG A 186 -6.35 -42.86 6.04
N ARG A 187 -7.10 -43.32 5.03
CA ARG A 187 -7.73 -44.64 5.08
C ARG A 187 -6.58 -45.62 5.00
N THR A 188 -6.12 -46.10 6.16
CA THR A 188 -5.31 -47.30 6.21
C THR A 188 -6.22 -48.46 5.81
N SER A 189 -6.04 -48.96 4.60
CA SER A 189 -6.59 -50.26 4.20
C SER A 189 -5.82 -51.34 4.95
N THR A 190 -6.49 -52.02 5.89
CA THR A 190 -5.99 -53.26 6.47
C THR A 190 -6.02 -54.35 5.38
N PRO A 191 -4.94 -55.12 5.15
CA PRO A 191 -5.01 -56.26 4.25
C PRO A 191 -5.78 -57.40 4.92
N ALA A 192 -6.70 -58.03 4.18
CA ALA A 192 -7.32 -59.27 4.60
C ALA A 192 -6.25 -60.38 4.61
N ALA A 193 -6.12 -61.07 5.74
CA ALA A 193 -5.34 -62.30 5.86
C ALA A 193 -6.11 -63.48 5.23
N PRO A 194 -5.40 -64.53 4.75
CA PRO A 194 -5.96 -65.60 3.92
C PRO A 194 -6.99 -66.49 4.62
#